data_AF-A0A7C2FDS1-F1
#
_entry.id   AF-A0A7C2FDS1-F1
#
_cell.length_a   1.000
_cell.length_b   1.000
_cell.length_c   1.000
_cell.angle_alpha   90.00
_cell.angle_beta   90.00
_cell.angle_gamma   90.00
#
_symmetry.space_group_name_H-M   'P 1'
#
loop_
_entity.id
_entity.type
_entity.pdbx_description
1 polymer ?
#
loop_
_entity_poly.entity_id
_entity_poly.type
_entity_poly.pdbx_seq_one_letter_code
_entity_poly.pdbx_strand_id
1 'polypeptide(L)'
;MNIQGVRIRPIDTLLFRDARPFGNEEGALTARSLSVPMPGTIAGFLRTLIGNLTGEDWEALSERGEHSDGVVHGPLLLRSTVRTESDIQEEFILPAPADAVVYEKEGAARVMRLRPFPLTGEAGCDLPCRNFGLHPMQVSEDVKPLPVIASGVQRTCFAGCVTRWQISAPHG
;
A
#
# COMPACT_ATOMS: atom_id res chain seq x y z
N MET A 1 3.93 11.27 21.91
CA MET A 1 4.27 9.96 21.32
C MET A 1 5.48 10.18 20.43
N ASN A 2 6.64 9.62 20.78
CA ASN A 2 7.87 9.81 20.01
C ASN A 2 7.94 8.68 18.96
N ILE A 3 7.69 9.01 17.69
CA ILE A 3 7.77 8.02 16.61
C ILE A 3 9.22 7.93 16.18
N GLN A 4 9.84 6.76 16.39
CA GLN A 4 11.16 6.46 15.84
C GLN A 4 11.01 5.68 14.53
N GLY A 5 11.76 6.08 13.52
CA GLY A 5 11.79 5.42 12.21
C GLY A 5 13.01 4.52 12.07
N VAL A 6 12.83 3.36 11.46
CA VAL A 6 13.91 2.46 11.04
C VAL A 6 13.90 2.37 9.53
N ARG A 7 15.05 2.63 8.90
CA ARG A 7 15.21 2.46 7.44
C ARG A 7 15.75 1.07 7.14
N ILE A 8 15.00 0.31 6.36
CA ILE A 8 15.39 -1.02 5.89
C ILE A 8 15.72 -0.90 4.41
N ARG A 9 16.95 -1.24 4.01
CA ARG A 9 17.39 -1.24 2.62
C ARG A 9 17.64 -2.67 2.15
N PRO A 10 16.99 -3.14 1.07
CA PRO A 10 17.36 -4.41 0.46
C PRO A 10 18.79 -4.37 -0.06
N ILE A 11 19.53 -5.46 0.15
CA ILE A 11 20.80 -5.69 -0.56
C ILE A 11 20.51 -6.19 -1.98
N ASP A 12 19.46 -7.02 -2.13
CA ASP A 12 18.97 -7.59 -3.38
C ASP A 12 17.43 -7.74 -3.32
N THR A 13 16.86 -8.36 -4.35
CA THR A 13 15.43 -8.64 -4.52
C THR A 13 14.83 -9.30 -3.28
N LEU A 14 13.70 -8.76 -2.83
CA LEU A 14 12.94 -9.29 -1.70
C LEU A 14 11.71 -10.07 -2.17
N LEU A 15 11.39 -11.15 -1.46
CA LEU A 15 10.16 -11.92 -1.65
C LEU A 15 9.30 -11.84 -0.39
N PHE A 16 8.16 -11.14 -0.50
CA PHE A 16 7.14 -11.13 0.53
C PHE A 16 6.00 -12.04 0.10
N ARG A 17 6.14 -13.35 0.37
CA ARG A 17 5.21 -14.35 -0.15
C ARG A 17 3.77 -14.07 0.30
N ASP A 18 2.81 -14.24 -0.61
CA ASP A 18 1.42 -14.36 -0.21
C ASP A 18 1.20 -15.69 0.56
N ALA A 19 0.09 -15.77 1.31
CA ALA A 19 -0.20 -16.93 2.16
C ALA A 19 -0.66 -18.17 1.36
N ARG A 20 -0.50 -18.18 0.03
CA ARG A 20 -0.93 -19.31 -0.80
C ARG A 20 0.00 -20.51 -0.57
N PRO A 21 -0.55 -21.74 -0.62
CA PRO A 21 0.25 -22.95 -0.53
C PRO A 21 1.36 -22.95 -1.58
N PHE A 22 2.55 -23.36 -1.16
CA PHE A 22 3.70 -23.54 -2.04
C PHE A 22 4.12 -25.01 -1.95
N GLY A 23 4.05 -25.73 -3.06
CA GLY A 23 4.24 -27.18 -3.10
C GLY A 23 4.34 -27.70 -4.52
N ASN A 24 4.55 -29.02 -4.65
CA ASN A 24 4.80 -29.67 -5.94
C ASN A 24 3.52 -29.99 -6.74
N GLU A 25 2.37 -29.50 -6.31
CA GLU A 25 1.08 -29.69 -6.99
C GLU A 25 0.89 -28.65 -8.11
N GLU A 26 0.15 -29.02 -9.16
CA GLU A 26 -0.21 -28.09 -10.23
C GLU A 26 -0.97 -26.88 -9.68
N GLY A 27 -0.44 -25.68 -9.94
CA GLY A 27 -0.96 -24.42 -9.39
C GLY A 27 -0.30 -23.94 -8.10
N ALA A 28 0.50 -24.78 -7.41
CA ALA A 28 1.24 -24.44 -6.20
C ALA A 28 2.74 -24.12 -6.43
N LEU A 29 3.18 -24.13 -7.70
CA LEU A 29 4.57 -23.89 -8.09
C LEU A 29 4.96 -22.40 -8.19
N THR A 30 3.99 -21.48 -8.12
CA THR A 30 4.26 -20.04 -8.29
C THR A 30 4.19 -19.31 -6.96
N ALA A 31 5.33 -18.84 -6.45
CA ALA A 31 5.38 -17.87 -5.37
C ALA A 31 5.14 -16.47 -5.92
N ARG A 32 4.16 -15.74 -5.38
CA ARG A 32 3.92 -14.33 -5.70
C ARG A 32 4.35 -13.46 -4.52
N SER A 33 5.06 -12.39 -4.83
CA SER A 33 5.39 -11.37 -3.84
C SER A 33 4.27 -10.36 -3.70
N LEU A 34 3.98 -9.97 -2.46
CA LEU A 34 3.32 -8.73 -2.14
C LEU A 34 4.24 -7.55 -2.52
N SER A 35 3.64 -6.43 -2.92
CA SER A 35 4.37 -5.20 -3.27
C SER A 35 4.98 -4.51 -2.04
N VAL A 36 4.39 -4.74 -0.87
CA VAL A 36 4.82 -4.19 0.43
C VAL A 36 4.64 -5.32 1.47
N PRO A 37 5.59 -5.52 2.41
CA PRO A 37 5.43 -6.53 3.44
C PRO A 37 4.29 -6.15 4.40
N MET A 38 3.70 -7.15 5.05
CA MET A 38 2.75 -6.89 6.13
C MET A 38 3.48 -6.29 7.34
N PRO A 39 2.85 -5.43 8.15
CA PRO A 39 3.45 -4.92 9.38
C PRO A 39 3.97 -6.01 10.30
N GLY A 40 3.25 -7.14 10.42
CA GLY A 40 3.69 -8.31 11.19
C GLY A 40 4.96 -8.98 10.66
N THR A 41 5.20 -8.95 9.34
CA THR A 41 6.45 -9.44 8.74
C THR A 41 7.64 -8.57 9.20
N ILE A 42 7.46 -7.25 9.23
CA ILE A 42 8.50 -6.32 9.71
C ILE A 42 8.71 -6.46 11.22
N ALA A 43 7.63 -6.58 12.01
CA ALA A 43 7.72 -6.81 13.44
C ALA A 43 8.50 -8.09 13.76
N GLY A 44 8.18 -9.20 13.07
CA GLY A 44 8.92 -10.45 13.20
C GLY A 44 10.40 -10.32 12.82
N PHE A 45 10.71 -9.65 11.70
CA PHE A 45 12.08 -9.38 11.29
C PHE A 45 12.87 -8.59 12.34
N LEU A 46 12.30 -7.48 12.85
CA LEU A 46 12.94 -6.65 13.87
C LEU A 46 13.12 -7.40 15.18
N ARG A 47 12.11 -8.19 15.60
CA ARG A 47 12.19 -9.04 16.79
C ARG A 47 13.37 -10.01 16.66
N THR A 48 13.42 -10.81 15.59
CA THR A 48 14.51 -11.75 15.35
C THR A 48 15.88 -11.06 15.31
N LEU A 49 15.99 -9.90 14.65
CA LEU A 49 17.24 -9.15 14.59
C LEU A 49 17.69 -8.69 15.98
N ILE A 50 16.80 -8.05 16.75
CA ILE A 50 17.12 -7.53 18.09
C ILE A 50 17.52 -8.68 19.01
N GLY A 51 16.72 -9.74 19.10
CA GLY A 51 17.03 -10.83 20.01
C GLY A 51 18.31 -11.58 19.64
N ASN A 52 18.65 -11.69 18.35
CA ASN A 52 19.95 -12.22 17.94
C ASN A 52 21.12 -11.30 18.34
N LEU A 53 20.93 -9.98 18.29
CA LEU A 53 21.96 -9.01 18.69
C LEU A 53 22.14 -8.92 20.21
N THR A 54 21.08 -9.13 20.99
CA THR A 54 21.13 -9.11 22.46
C THR A 54 21.41 -10.49 23.07
N GLY A 55 21.42 -11.55 22.27
CA GLY A 55 21.71 -12.91 22.72
C GLY A 55 20.53 -13.57 23.46
N GLU A 56 19.29 -13.21 23.09
CA GLU A 56 18.08 -13.76 23.69
C GLU A 56 17.94 -15.27 23.46
N ASP A 57 17.42 -15.96 24.47
CA ASP A 57 17.00 -17.35 24.35
C ASP A 57 15.53 -17.40 23.88
N TRP A 58 15.38 -17.67 22.58
CA TRP A 58 14.07 -17.76 21.92
C TRP A 58 13.21 -18.91 22.43
N GLU A 59 13.83 -20.02 22.86
CA GLU A 59 13.12 -21.20 23.36
C GLU A 59 12.53 -20.87 24.73
N ALA A 60 13.34 -20.32 25.62
CA ALA A 60 12.90 -19.90 26.94
C ALA A 60 11.84 -18.77 26.88
N LEU A 61 11.95 -17.83 25.93
CA LEU A 61 10.92 -16.81 25.69
C LEU A 61 9.59 -17.42 25.22
N SER A 62 9.66 -18.41 24.33
CA SER A 62 8.48 -19.13 23.84
C SER A 62 7.78 -19.91 24.96
N GLU A 63 8.54 -20.59 25.83
CA GLU A 63 8.00 -21.30 26.98
C GLU A 63 7.31 -20.37 27.98
N ARG A 64 7.82 -19.14 28.14
CA ARG A 64 7.24 -18.11 29.01
C ARG A 64 6.06 -17.36 28.38
N GLY A 65 5.80 -17.56 27.08
CA GLY A 65 4.77 -16.81 26.34
C GLY A 65 5.08 -15.31 26.22
N GLU A 66 6.35 -14.93 26.35
CA GLU A 66 6.81 -13.54 26.31
C GLU A 66 7.01 -13.14 24.84
N HIS A 67 6.01 -12.45 24.30
CA HIS A 67 6.08 -11.83 22.98
C HIS A 67 5.78 -10.35 23.12
N SER A 68 6.78 -9.56 23.53
CA SER A 68 6.62 -8.11 23.52
C SER A 68 6.83 -7.60 22.10
N ASP A 69 5.75 -7.53 21.33
CA ASP A 69 5.79 -6.85 20.04
C ASP A 69 5.74 -5.34 20.31
N GLY A 70 6.87 -4.66 20.06
CA GLY A 70 6.82 -3.22 19.82
C GLY A 70 5.80 -2.96 18.70
N VAL A 71 4.94 -1.96 18.87
CA VAL A 71 3.92 -1.65 17.86
C VAL A 71 4.60 -1.13 16.59
N VAL A 72 4.67 -1.99 15.57
CA VAL A 72 5.09 -1.58 14.23
C VAL A 72 3.87 -1.04 13.49
N HIS A 73 3.83 0.28 13.32
CA HIS A 73 2.73 0.96 12.63
C HIS A 73 2.62 0.62 11.14
N GLY A 74 3.68 0.10 10.55
CA GLY A 74 3.69 -0.45 9.20
C GLY A 74 4.82 0.12 8.35
N PRO A 75 5.22 -0.61 7.29
CA PRO A 75 6.22 -0.14 6.36
C PRO A 75 5.67 0.98 5.48
N LEU A 76 6.43 2.06 5.34
CA LEU A 76 6.25 3.05 4.29
C LEU A 76 7.33 2.82 3.23
N LEU A 77 6.94 2.75 1.96
CA LEU A 77 7.92 2.67 0.88
C LEU A 77 8.65 4.00 0.78
N LEU A 78 9.97 3.94 0.60
CA LEU A 78 10.83 5.09 0.38
C LEU A 78 11.52 4.90 -0.96
N ARG A 79 11.32 5.83 -1.90
CA ARG A 79 12.07 5.87 -3.15
C ARG A 79 13.25 6.80 -2.99
N SER A 80 14.45 6.26 -3.21
CA SER A 80 15.67 7.05 -3.31
C SER A 80 15.99 7.26 -4.79
N THR A 81 16.09 8.52 -5.23
CA THR A 81 16.55 8.90 -6.56
C THR A 81 17.95 9.48 -6.43
N VAL A 82 18.93 8.82 -7.06
CA VAL A 82 20.34 9.25 -7.03
C VAL A 82 20.66 9.96 -8.33
N ARG A 83 21.01 11.25 -8.27
CA ARG A 83 21.50 12.01 -9.44
C ARG A 83 23.03 12.04 -9.50
N THR A 84 23.67 12.14 -8.34
CA THR A 84 25.11 11.97 -8.11
C THR A 84 25.32 11.30 -6.74
N GLU A 85 26.52 10.82 -6.43
CA GLU A 85 26.82 10.19 -5.13
C GLU A 85 26.50 11.08 -3.92
N SER A 86 26.50 12.41 -4.09
CA SER A 86 26.19 13.38 -3.05
C SER A 86 24.76 13.93 -3.11
N ASP A 87 23.98 13.62 -4.16
CA ASP A 87 22.61 14.10 -4.35
C ASP A 87 21.64 12.91 -4.40
N ILE A 88 21.20 12.52 -3.21
CA ILE A 88 20.18 11.50 -2.98
C ILE A 88 18.91 12.21 -2.54
N GLN A 89 17.87 12.12 -3.35
CA GLN A 89 16.53 12.59 -3.01
C GLN A 89 15.68 11.40 -2.54
N GLU A 90 15.13 11.47 -1.34
CA GLU A 90 14.27 10.44 -0.79
C GLU A 90 12.83 10.93 -0.67
N GLU A 91 11.87 10.11 -1.08
CA GLU A 91 10.45 10.44 -1.00
C GLU A 91 9.60 9.23 -0.63
N PHE A 92 8.61 9.47 0.24
CA PHE A 92 7.66 8.43 0.61
C PHE A 92 6.68 8.14 -0.52
N ILE A 93 6.52 6.85 -0.78
CA ILE A 93 5.54 6.28 -1.70
C ILE A 93 4.48 5.56 -0.86
N LEU A 94 3.23 5.95 -1.06
CA LEU A 94 2.07 5.42 -0.37
C LEU A 94 1.18 4.67 -1.36
N PRO A 95 0.33 3.72 -0.93
CA PRO A 95 -0.69 3.17 -1.79
C PRO A 95 -1.57 4.27 -2.40
N ALA A 96 -1.92 4.15 -3.68
CA ALA A 96 -2.88 5.05 -4.30
C ALA A 96 -4.25 4.88 -3.62
N PRO A 97 -4.98 5.97 -3.32
CA PRO A 97 -6.34 5.86 -2.79
C PRO A 97 -7.23 5.04 -3.71
N ALA A 98 -8.07 4.17 -3.13
CA ALA A 98 -8.99 3.33 -3.91
C ALA A 98 -10.05 4.15 -4.67
N ASP A 99 -10.30 5.39 -4.25
CA ASP A 99 -11.19 6.34 -4.90
C ASP A 99 -10.47 7.21 -5.96
N ALA A 100 -9.21 6.92 -6.30
CA ALA A 100 -8.46 7.63 -7.33
C ALA A 100 -8.38 6.81 -8.62
N VAL A 101 -8.77 7.42 -9.74
CA VAL A 101 -8.64 6.82 -11.08
C VAL A 101 -7.66 7.62 -11.91
N VAL A 102 -6.60 6.95 -12.37
CA VAL A 102 -5.64 7.53 -13.31
C VAL A 102 -6.12 7.29 -14.75
N TYR A 103 -6.19 8.35 -15.54
CA TYR A 103 -6.60 8.33 -16.94
C TYR A 103 -5.68 9.21 -17.78
N GLU A 104 -5.75 9.10 -19.10
CA GLU A 104 -5.00 9.95 -20.02
C GLU A 104 -5.92 10.95 -20.71
N LYS A 105 -5.49 12.21 -20.78
CA LYS A 105 -6.18 13.27 -21.52
C LYS A 105 -5.12 14.17 -22.14
N GLU A 106 -5.22 14.40 -23.44
CA GLU A 106 -4.29 15.25 -24.21
C GLU A 106 -2.81 14.78 -24.10
N GLY A 107 -2.57 13.46 -24.06
CA GLY A 107 -1.22 12.90 -23.95
C GLY A 107 -0.59 13.04 -22.56
N ALA A 108 -1.35 13.47 -21.55
CA ALA A 108 -0.88 13.59 -20.17
C ALA A 108 -1.71 12.72 -19.21
N ALA A 109 -1.02 12.07 -18.27
CA ALA A 109 -1.66 11.35 -17.18
C ALA A 109 -2.32 12.34 -16.22
N ARG A 110 -3.60 12.10 -15.91
CA ARG A 110 -4.40 12.85 -14.95
C ARG A 110 -5.06 11.91 -13.97
N VAL A 111 -5.52 12.46 -12.85
CA VAL A 111 -6.21 11.71 -11.79
C VAL A 111 -7.57 12.34 -11.57
N MET A 112 -8.63 11.51 -11.55
CA MET A 112 -9.97 11.91 -11.13
C MET A 112 -10.33 11.25 -9.81
N ARG A 113 -11.10 11.97 -9.00
CA ARG A 113 -11.63 11.48 -7.73
C ARG A 113 -13.00 10.89 -7.93
N LEU A 114 -13.14 9.63 -7.54
CA LEU A 114 -14.42 8.96 -7.47
C LEU A 114 -15.19 9.43 -6.24
N ARG A 115 -16.46 9.77 -6.42
CA ARG A 115 -17.36 10.16 -5.34
C ARG A 115 -18.60 9.29 -5.33
N PRO A 116 -19.10 8.86 -4.16
CA PRO A 116 -20.42 8.26 -4.08
C PRO A 116 -21.46 9.20 -4.68
N PHE A 117 -22.33 8.71 -5.56
CA PHE A 117 -23.44 9.52 -6.09
C PHE A 117 -24.78 8.80 -5.94
N PRO A 118 -25.82 9.51 -5.46
CA PRO A 118 -27.16 8.96 -5.42
C PRO A 118 -27.70 8.84 -6.84
N LEU A 119 -28.32 7.70 -7.15
CA LEU A 119 -29.01 7.53 -8.42
C LEU A 119 -30.25 8.42 -8.44
N THR A 120 -30.36 9.25 -9.48
CA THR A 120 -31.53 10.09 -9.75
C THR A 120 -32.29 9.53 -10.96
N GLY A 121 -33.61 9.41 -10.86
CA GLY A 121 -34.46 8.95 -11.96
C GLY A 121 -34.65 7.43 -12.01
N GLU A 122 -34.87 6.89 -13.22
CA GLU A 122 -35.19 5.47 -13.45
C GLU A 122 -33.96 4.54 -13.56
N ALA A 123 -32.75 5.09 -13.40
CA ALA A 123 -31.52 4.28 -13.43
C ALA A 123 -31.46 3.36 -12.20
N GLY A 124 -31.39 2.05 -12.44
CA GLY A 124 -31.25 1.02 -11.40
C GLY A 124 -29.80 0.67 -11.08
N CYS A 125 -29.54 0.18 -9.86
CA CYS A 125 -28.28 -0.42 -9.45
C CYS A 125 -28.53 -1.48 -8.38
N ASP A 126 -27.79 -2.59 -8.44
CA ASP A 126 -27.91 -3.70 -7.49
C ASP A 126 -27.18 -3.44 -6.17
N LEU A 127 -26.48 -2.32 -6.04
CA LEU A 127 -25.87 -1.93 -4.77
C LEU A 127 -26.96 -1.67 -3.74
N PRO A 128 -26.80 -2.13 -2.48
CA PRO A 128 -27.81 -1.99 -1.46
C PRO A 128 -27.82 -0.57 -0.86
N CYS A 129 -28.11 0.41 -1.71
CA CYS A 129 -28.03 1.85 -1.44
C CYS A 129 -28.90 2.23 -0.23
N ARG A 130 -30.09 1.62 -0.10
CA ARG A 130 -31.08 1.96 0.94
C ARG A 130 -30.74 1.42 2.32
N ASN A 131 -30.14 0.23 2.39
CA ASN A 131 -29.92 -0.47 3.66
C ASN A 131 -28.52 -0.23 4.21
N PHE A 132 -27.53 -0.02 3.35
CA PHE A 132 -26.12 0.08 3.73
C PHE A 132 -25.41 1.34 3.20
N GLY A 133 -26.13 2.26 2.53
CA GLY A 133 -25.53 3.49 2.00
C GLY A 133 -24.47 3.26 0.92
N LEU A 134 -24.46 2.08 0.30
CA LEU A 134 -23.53 1.74 -0.77
C LEU A 134 -24.03 2.34 -2.07
N HIS A 135 -23.39 3.42 -2.51
CA HIS A 135 -23.71 4.12 -3.74
C HIS A 135 -22.70 3.80 -4.84
N PRO A 136 -23.11 3.85 -6.12
CA PRO A 136 -22.17 3.83 -7.22
C PRO A 136 -21.23 5.05 -7.16
N MET A 137 -20.08 4.93 -7.81
CA MET A 137 -19.05 5.96 -7.83
C MET A 137 -19.13 6.77 -9.11
N GLN A 138 -19.18 8.10 -8.99
CA GLN A 138 -19.24 9.03 -10.11
C GLN A 138 -17.84 9.33 -10.63
N VAL A 139 -17.74 9.32 -11.96
CA VAL A 139 -16.57 9.83 -12.69
C VAL A 139 -16.82 11.29 -13.08
N SER A 140 -15.79 12.11 -13.03
CA SER A 140 -15.86 13.50 -13.51
C SER A 140 -15.63 13.62 -15.02
N GLU A 141 -15.05 12.59 -15.62
CA GLU A 141 -14.66 12.54 -17.03
C GLU A 141 -15.03 11.15 -17.56
N ASP A 142 -15.76 11.09 -18.67
CA ASP A 142 -16.13 9.84 -19.32
C ASP A 142 -14.97 9.35 -20.22
N VAL A 143 -13.92 8.85 -19.56
CA VAL A 143 -12.67 8.41 -20.19
C VAL A 143 -12.24 7.08 -19.61
N LYS A 144 -11.71 6.21 -20.48
CA LYS A 144 -11.19 4.91 -20.06
C LYS A 144 -9.99 5.08 -19.10
N PRO A 145 -9.96 4.38 -17.97
CA PRO A 145 -8.79 4.40 -17.10
C PRO A 145 -7.57 3.84 -17.81
N LEU A 146 -6.38 4.33 -17.44
CA LEU A 146 -5.14 3.71 -17.89
C LEU A 146 -5.07 2.25 -17.41
N PRO A 147 -4.46 1.33 -18.17
CA PRO A 147 -4.30 -0.04 -17.71
C PRO A 147 -3.31 -0.15 -16.55
N VAL A 148 -3.64 -1.01 -15.57
CA VAL A 148 -2.84 -1.31 -14.37
C VAL A 148 -1.43 -1.79 -14.69
N ILE A 149 -1.23 -2.36 -15.88
CA ILE A 149 0.04 -2.95 -16.32
C ILE A 149 1.01 -1.89 -16.86
N ALA A 150 0.48 -0.82 -17.50
CA ALA A 150 1.31 0.25 -18.08
C ALA A 150 1.76 1.28 -17.05
N SER A 151 1.15 1.27 -15.86
CA SER A 151 1.42 2.25 -14.83
C SER A 151 1.62 1.54 -13.48
N GLY A 152 2.87 1.28 -13.10
CA GLY A 152 3.22 1.02 -11.68
C GLY A 152 2.72 2.13 -10.74
N VAL A 153 2.32 3.27 -11.31
CA VAL A 153 1.62 4.43 -10.73
C VAL A 153 0.20 4.10 -10.22
N GLN A 154 -0.52 3.11 -10.77
CA GLN A 154 -1.92 2.90 -10.36
C GLN A 154 -2.10 2.33 -8.96
N ARG A 155 -1.04 1.87 -8.31
CA ARG A 155 -1.11 1.36 -6.93
C ARG A 155 -0.36 2.21 -5.94
N THR A 156 0.36 3.24 -6.38
CA THR A 156 1.14 4.07 -5.48
C THR A 156 1.15 5.55 -5.86
N CYS A 157 1.25 6.43 -4.88
CA CYS A 157 1.29 7.88 -5.02
C CYS A 157 2.29 8.49 -4.03
N PHE A 158 2.83 9.66 -4.35
CA PHE A 158 3.72 10.37 -3.44
C PHE A 158 2.93 10.93 -2.26
N ALA A 159 3.55 11.00 -1.07
CA ALA A 159 2.89 11.54 0.12
C ALA A 159 2.34 12.97 -0.07
N GLY A 160 3.05 13.80 -0.85
CA GLY A 160 2.59 15.15 -1.22
C GLY A 160 1.31 15.15 -2.08
N CYS A 161 1.06 14.08 -2.84
CA CYS A 161 -0.18 13.92 -3.62
C CYS A 161 -1.36 13.54 -2.73
N VAL A 162 -1.14 12.70 -1.71
CA VAL A 162 -2.19 12.27 -0.76
C VAL A 162 -2.69 13.43 0.09
N THR A 163 -1.77 14.24 0.61
CA THR A 163 -2.15 15.43 1.41
C THR A 163 -2.98 16.40 0.58
N ARG A 164 -2.59 16.66 -0.67
CA ARG A 164 -3.41 17.46 -1.60
C ARG A 164 -4.76 16.79 -1.89
N TRP A 165 -4.81 15.47 -2.08
CA TRP A 165 -6.06 14.72 -2.27
C TRP A 165 -7.05 14.84 -1.09
N GLN A 166 -6.53 14.81 0.14
CA GLN A 166 -7.31 14.96 1.36
C GLN A 166 -7.76 16.41 1.59
N ILE A 167 -6.88 17.39 1.34
CA ILE A 167 -7.14 18.82 1.58
C ILE A 167 -8.05 19.42 0.51
N SER A 168 -8.09 18.88 -0.71
CA SER A 168 -9.03 19.31 -1.77
C SER A 168 -10.49 18.89 -1.53
N ALA A 169 -10.88 18.61 -0.28
CA ALA A 169 -12.27 18.59 0.18
C ALA A 169 -12.36 19.37 1.50
N PRO A 170 -13.30 20.33 1.72
CA PRO A 170 -14.35 20.86 0.85
C PRO A 170 -14.20 22.37 0.55
N HIS A 171 -14.55 22.79 -0.66
CA HIS A 171 -15.13 24.11 -0.88
C HIS A 171 -16.43 23.92 -1.65
N GLY A 172 -17.55 24.29 -1.00
CA GLY A 172 -18.87 24.46 -1.62
C GLY A 172 -19.63 23.19 -1.89
#